data_AF-A0A7C3NVK9-F1
#
_entry.id   AF-A0A7C3NVK9-F1
#
_cell.length_a   1.000
_cell.length_b   1.000
_cell.length_c   1.000
_cell.angle_alpha   90.00
_cell.angle_beta   90.00
_cell.angle_gamma   90.00
#
_symmetry.space_group_name_H-M   'P 1'
#
loop_
_entity.id
_entity.type
_entity.pdbx_description
1 polymer ?
#
loop_
_entity_poly.entity_id
_entity_poly.type
_entity_poly.pdbx_seq_one_letter_code
_entity_poly.pdbx_strand_id
1 'polypeptide(L)'
;AFTYRLVWALEAIRTRRMTLGWSSDIIPGGGAASLETGVPRFMMSMLIRAGLPSRRAAMAAIETTNPVFVTPAEMRAWLESDEITAFTDAGDWPTPGTAALWARFRTEALSGGIQKWSIERYQRLLDVPSRSAPPAGLYRIITDEGDGRTWLSTADYRRVVAFRKPALDPKPSLFSGHLPGGTPLVNAVRVGRGNLRWPRADA
;
A
#
# COMPACT_ATOMS: atom_id res chain seq x y z
N ALA A 1 -6.90 -20.39 -32.22
CA ALA A 1 -5.99 -19.81 -33.22
C ALA A 1 -6.26 -18.33 -33.52
N PHE A 2 -7.52 -17.89 -33.66
CA PHE A 2 -7.87 -16.51 -34.07
C PHE A 2 -7.42 -15.41 -33.09
N THR A 3 -7.70 -15.55 -31.78
CA THR A 3 -7.35 -14.53 -30.77
C THR A 3 -5.84 -14.29 -30.67
N TYR A 4 -5.04 -15.36 -30.70
CA TYR A 4 -3.57 -15.25 -30.66
C TYR A 4 -3.01 -14.49 -31.87
N ARG A 5 -3.56 -14.73 -33.07
CA ARG A 5 -3.17 -14.00 -34.29
C ARG A 5 -3.51 -12.52 -34.20
N LEU A 6 -4.64 -12.17 -33.57
CA LEU A 6 -5.08 -10.79 -33.44
C LEU A 6 -4.20 -9.99 -32.46
N VAL A 7 -3.82 -10.59 -31.34
CA VAL A 7 -2.87 -9.98 -30.38
C VAL A 7 -1.53 -9.70 -31.06
N TRP A 8 -0.99 -10.66 -31.81
CA TRP A 8 0.25 -10.46 -32.57
C TRP A 8 0.14 -9.40 -33.65
N ALA A 9 -0.97 -9.34 -34.37
CA ALA A 9 -1.19 -8.31 -35.37
C ALA A 9 -1.16 -6.90 -34.75
N LEU A 10 -1.81 -6.72 -33.58
CA LEU A 10 -1.78 -5.46 -32.83
C LEU A 10 -0.37 -5.08 -32.37
N GLU A 11 0.37 -6.03 -31.81
CA GLU A 11 1.74 -5.80 -31.35
C GLU A 11 2.71 -5.52 -32.50
N ALA A 12 2.54 -6.17 -33.65
CA ALA A 12 3.32 -5.88 -34.86
C ALA A 12 3.07 -4.45 -35.37
N ILE A 13 1.81 -4.01 -35.42
CA ILE A 13 1.44 -2.65 -35.80
C ILE A 13 2.03 -1.63 -34.82
N ARG A 14 1.92 -1.88 -33.50
CA ARG A 14 2.48 -1.02 -32.45
C ARG A 14 4.00 -0.88 -32.61
N THR A 15 4.69 -2.00 -32.80
CA THR A 15 6.15 -2.03 -32.93
C THR A 15 6.60 -1.26 -34.16
N ARG A 16 5.94 -1.46 -35.32
CA ARG A 16 6.21 -0.69 -36.55
C ARG A 16 6.01 0.82 -36.36
N ARG A 17 4.94 1.24 -35.67
CA ARG A 17 4.72 2.66 -35.36
C ARG A 17 5.85 3.24 -34.52
N MET A 18 6.28 2.52 -33.48
CA MET A 18 7.40 2.96 -32.64
C MET A 18 8.71 3.08 -33.43
N THR A 19 9.02 2.15 -34.33
CA THR A 19 10.23 2.25 -35.17
C THR A 19 10.20 3.44 -36.14
N LEU A 20 9.01 3.96 -36.45
CA LEU A 20 8.83 5.17 -37.27
C LEU A 20 8.84 6.46 -36.45
N GLY A 21 9.19 6.38 -35.15
CA GLY A 21 9.27 7.53 -34.25
C GLY A 21 7.93 7.98 -33.67
N TRP A 22 6.87 7.18 -33.78
CA TRP A 22 5.56 7.55 -33.26
C TRP A 22 5.46 7.17 -31.78
N SER A 23 5.00 8.11 -30.95
CA SER A 23 4.56 7.84 -29.57
C SER A 23 3.12 7.33 -29.55
N SER A 24 2.75 6.64 -28.47
CA SER A 24 1.37 6.23 -28.22
C SER A 24 0.60 7.37 -27.58
N ASP A 25 -0.61 7.63 -28.07
CA ASP A 25 -1.47 8.71 -27.55
C ASP A 25 -2.22 8.32 -26.25
N ILE A 26 -2.34 7.02 -25.95
CA ILE A 26 -3.14 6.51 -24.81
C ILE A 26 -2.29 5.63 -23.88
N ILE A 27 -2.32 4.31 -24.07
CA ILE A 27 -1.58 3.33 -23.26
C ILE A 27 -0.96 2.30 -24.22
N PRO A 28 0.38 2.27 -24.35
CA PRO A 28 1.06 1.27 -25.18
C PRO A 28 0.64 -0.15 -24.79
N GLY A 29 0.20 -0.96 -25.76
CA GLY A 29 -0.18 -2.36 -25.54
C GLY A 29 -1.53 -2.57 -24.83
N GLY A 30 -2.29 -1.50 -24.53
CA GLY A 30 -3.57 -1.61 -23.85
C GLY A 30 -4.62 -2.41 -24.64
N GLY A 31 -4.71 -2.18 -25.95
CA GLY A 31 -5.63 -2.93 -26.83
C GLY A 31 -5.30 -4.42 -26.92
N ALA A 32 -4.02 -4.78 -27.00
CA ALA A 32 -3.57 -6.17 -26.95
C ALA A 32 -3.92 -6.83 -25.61
N ALA A 33 -3.76 -6.11 -24.50
CA ALA A 33 -4.14 -6.58 -23.17
C ALA A 33 -5.64 -6.87 -23.04
N SER A 34 -6.48 -5.94 -23.51
CA SER A 34 -7.94 -6.11 -23.56
C SER A 34 -8.36 -7.33 -24.38
N LEU A 35 -7.73 -7.55 -25.54
CA LEU A 35 -8.03 -8.70 -26.39
C LEU A 35 -7.56 -10.03 -25.82
N GLU A 36 -6.37 -10.07 -25.22
CA GLU A 36 -5.84 -11.26 -24.56
C GLU A 36 -6.75 -11.68 -23.40
N THR A 37 -7.13 -10.72 -22.57
CA THR A 37 -7.91 -10.98 -21.35
C THR A 37 -9.41 -11.02 -21.60
N GLY A 38 -9.88 -10.59 -22.77
CA GLY A 38 -11.28 -10.64 -23.18
C GLY A 38 -12.18 -9.64 -22.46
N VAL A 39 -11.68 -8.43 -22.18
CA VAL A 39 -12.40 -7.36 -21.47
C VAL A 39 -12.21 -6.01 -22.17
N PRO A 40 -13.17 -5.07 -22.06
CA PRO A 40 -13.16 -3.86 -22.88
C PRO A 40 -12.17 -2.77 -22.42
N ARG A 41 -11.82 -2.71 -21.13
CA ARG A 41 -10.96 -1.64 -20.57
C ARG A 41 -9.63 -2.19 -20.08
N PHE A 42 -8.56 -1.42 -20.29
CA PHE A 42 -7.21 -1.79 -19.84
C PHE A 42 -7.12 -2.09 -18.34
N MET A 43 -7.82 -1.31 -17.51
CA MET A 43 -7.88 -1.50 -16.05
C MET A 43 -8.44 -2.88 -15.68
N MET A 44 -9.43 -3.38 -16.42
CA MET A 44 -9.96 -4.74 -16.22
C MET A 44 -8.90 -5.78 -16.58
N SER A 45 -8.18 -5.57 -17.68
CA SER A 45 -7.06 -6.42 -18.12
C SER A 45 -5.94 -6.47 -17.10
N MET A 46 -5.63 -5.32 -16.47
CA MET A 46 -4.64 -5.22 -15.41
C MET A 46 -5.02 -6.08 -14.18
N LEU A 47 -6.29 -6.06 -13.74
CA LEU A 47 -6.73 -6.91 -12.63
C LEU A 47 -6.59 -8.40 -12.94
N ILE A 48 -6.99 -8.81 -14.15
CA ILE A 48 -6.86 -10.20 -14.59
C ILE A 48 -5.40 -10.63 -14.65
N ARG A 49 -4.52 -9.80 -15.24
CA ARG A 49 -3.08 -10.05 -15.31
C ARG A 49 -2.41 -10.04 -13.93
N ALA A 50 -2.98 -9.31 -12.97
CA ALA A 50 -2.54 -9.31 -11.58
C ALA A 50 -3.03 -10.53 -10.78
N GLY A 51 -3.82 -11.42 -11.41
CA GLY A 51 -4.23 -12.69 -10.81
C GLY A 51 -5.70 -12.77 -10.42
N LEU A 52 -6.55 -11.77 -10.70
CA LEU A 52 -7.99 -11.86 -10.44
C LEU A 52 -8.62 -12.94 -11.34
N PRO A 53 -9.12 -14.07 -10.81
CA PRO A 53 -9.56 -15.20 -11.63
C PRO A 53 -11.02 -15.04 -12.09
N SER A 54 -11.43 -13.82 -12.46
CA SER A 54 -12.81 -13.55 -12.89
C SER A 54 -12.92 -12.27 -13.73
N ARG A 55 -13.24 -12.43 -15.02
CA ARG A 55 -13.57 -11.31 -15.92
C ARG A 55 -14.79 -10.55 -15.45
N ARG A 56 -15.82 -11.26 -14.98
CA ARG A 56 -17.07 -10.66 -14.47
C ARG A 56 -16.79 -9.78 -13.26
N ALA A 57 -15.95 -10.24 -12.34
CA ALA A 57 -15.53 -9.43 -11.18
C ALA A 57 -14.74 -8.18 -11.63
N ALA A 58 -13.80 -8.35 -12.55
CA ALA A 58 -13.00 -7.24 -13.09
C ALA A 58 -13.88 -6.18 -13.75
N MET A 59 -14.84 -6.60 -14.59
CA MET A 59 -15.76 -5.68 -15.27
C MET A 59 -16.65 -4.95 -14.27
N ALA A 60 -17.33 -5.69 -13.39
CA ALA A 60 -18.22 -5.11 -12.39
C ALA A 60 -17.49 -4.11 -11.47
N ALA A 61 -16.28 -4.45 -11.01
CA ALA A 61 -15.50 -3.57 -10.15
C ALA A 61 -15.13 -2.26 -10.85
N ILE A 62 -14.59 -2.35 -12.07
CA ILE A 62 -14.15 -1.18 -12.84
C ILE A 62 -15.33 -0.33 -13.34
N GLU A 63 -16.47 -0.94 -13.65
CA GLU A 63 -17.69 -0.21 -14.05
C GLU A 63 -18.32 0.53 -12.87
N THR A 64 -18.35 -0.10 -11.70
CA THR A 64 -18.96 0.48 -10.49
C THR A 64 -18.16 1.69 -9.98
N THR A 65 -16.83 1.58 -9.90
CA THR A 65 -16.00 2.61 -9.27
C THR A 65 -15.27 3.50 -10.27
N ASN A 66 -15.38 3.19 -11.57
CA ASN A 66 -14.78 3.92 -12.69
C ASN A 66 -13.36 4.48 -12.45
N PRO A 67 -12.40 3.66 -11.99
CA PRO A 67 -11.09 4.17 -11.62
C PRO A 67 -10.24 4.46 -12.86
N VAL A 68 -9.20 5.27 -12.66
CA VAL A 68 -8.16 5.52 -13.66
C VAL A 68 -6.80 5.14 -13.07
N PHE A 69 -6.28 4.01 -13.52
CA PHE A 69 -4.91 3.58 -13.25
C PHE A 69 -4.31 2.93 -14.49
N VAL A 70 -3.03 3.19 -14.73
CA VAL A 70 -2.27 2.65 -15.86
C VAL A 70 -0.98 1.95 -15.40
N THR A 71 -0.64 2.06 -14.12
CA THR A 71 0.51 1.36 -13.51
C THR A 71 0.08 0.39 -12.40
N PRO A 72 0.87 -0.67 -12.12
CA PRO A 72 0.59 -1.57 -11.00
C PRO A 72 0.56 -0.89 -9.63
N ALA A 73 1.31 0.20 -9.45
CA ALA A 73 1.32 0.99 -8.22
C ALA A 73 0.01 1.75 -8.02
N GLU A 74 -0.50 2.41 -9.06
CA GLU A 74 -1.80 3.09 -9.05
C GLU A 74 -2.95 2.09 -8.82
N MET A 75 -2.91 0.93 -9.49
CA MET A 75 -3.87 -0.15 -9.26
C MET A 75 -3.88 -0.61 -7.81
N ARG A 76 -2.70 -0.76 -7.19
CA ARG A 76 -2.58 -1.10 -5.77
C ARG A 76 -3.13 -0.01 -4.87
N ALA A 77 -2.79 1.25 -5.12
CA ALA A 77 -3.33 2.37 -4.36
C ALA A 77 -4.86 2.43 -4.43
N TRP A 78 -5.44 2.12 -5.59
CA TRP A 78 -6.88 1.97 -5.74
C TRP A 78 -7.44 0.78 -4.92
N LEU A 79 -6.81 -0.39 -4.96
CA LEU A 79 -7.21 -1.56 -4.15
C LEU A 79 -7.12 -1.28 -2.63
N GLU A 80 -6.18 -0.43 -2.19
CA GLU A 80 -5.99 0.00 -0.80
C GLU A 80 -6.95 1.11 -0.36
N SER A 81 -7.70 1.72 -1.29
CA SER A 81 -8.58 2.86 -0.97
C SER A 81 -9.71 2.50 0.00
N ASP A 82 -10.18 3.50 0.75
CA ASP A 82 -11.28 3.35 1.70
C ASP A 82 -12.58 2.93 0.99
N GLU A 83 -12.83 3.42 -0.23
CA GLU A 83 -13.98 3.05 -1.06
C GLU A 83 -13.99 1.54 -1.37
N ILE A 84 -12.86 1.01 -1.88
CA ILE A 84 -12.76 -0.41 -2.21
C ILE A 84 -12.79 -1.30 -0.97
N THR A 85 -12.27 -0.80 0.15
CA THR A 85 -12.38 -1.47 1.45
C THR A 85 -13.85 -1.59 1.85
N ALA A 86 -14.60 -0.49 1.84
CA ALA A 86 -16.02 -0.48 2.19
C ALA A 86 -16.86 -1.42 1.30
N PHE A 87 -16.63 -1.39 -0.01
CA PHE A 87 -17.30 -2.32 -0.93
C PHE A 87 -16.96 -3.79 -0.64
N THR A 88 -15.69 -4.09 -0.38
CA THR A 88 -15.26 -5.46 -0.08
C THR A 88 -15.86 -5.96 1.23
N ASP A 89 -15.93 -5.10 2.25
CA ASP A 89 -16.44 -5.43 3.58
C ASP A 89 -17.97 -5.65 3.60
N ALA A 90 -18.70 -5.08 2.62
CA ALA A 90 -20.13 -5.38 2.43
C ALA A 90 -20.40 -6.85 2.04
N GLY A 91 -19.39 -7.55 1.51
CA GLY A 91 -19.39 -9.01 1.34
C GLY A 91 -20.09 -9.54 0.08
N ASP A 92 -20.80 -8.70 -0.66
CA ASP A 92 -21.54 -9.06 -1.88
C ASP A 92 -20.98 -8.39 -3.15
N TRP A 93 -19.90 -7.62 -3.02
CA TRP A 93 -19.23 -6.91 -4.11
C TRP A 93 -17.98 -7.65 -4.61
N PRO A 94 -17.58 -7.60 -5.91
CA PRO A 94 -18.18 -6.85 -7.03
C PRO A 94 -19.53 -7.35 -7.51
N THR A 95 -19.78 -8.64 -7.32
CA THR A 95 -21.09 -9.27 -7.47
C THR A 95 -21.19 -10.39 -6.44
N PRO A 96 -22.40 -10.79 -6.01
CA PRO A 96 -22.55 -11.80 -4.96
C PRO A 96 -21.83 -13.11 -5.31
N GLY A 97 -21.89 -13.52 -6.58
CA GLY A 97 -21.23 -14.73 -7.07
C GLY A 97 -19.73 -14.62 -7.32
N THR A 98 -19.11 -13.45 -7.10
CA THR A 98 -17.65 -13.26 -7.27
C THR A 98 -16.97 -12.66 -6.05
N ALA A 99 -17.71 -12.28 -5.02
CA ALA A 99 -17.18 -11.59 -3.84
C ALA A 99 -16.05 -12.36 -3.16
N ALA A 100 -16.18 -13.69 -3.02
CA ALA A 100 -15.13 -14.53 -2.44
C ALA A 100 -13.84 -14.54 -3.28
N LEU A 101 -13.95 -14.59 -4.62
CA LEU A 101 -12.78 -14.53 -5.51
C LEU A 101 -12.10 -13.16 -5.42
N TRP A 102 -12.90 -12.10 -5.35
CA TRP A 102 -12.42 -10.75 -5.19
C TRP A 102 -11.68 -10.54 -3.86
N ALA A 103 -12.28 -10.94 -2.74
CA ALA A 103 -11.68 -10.79 -1.41
C ALA A 103 -10.34 -11.52 -1.29
N ARG A 104 -10.24 -12.72 -1.87
CA ARG A 104 -8.98 -13.47 -1.97
C ARG A 104 -7.96 -12.73 -2.82
N PHE A 105 -8.33 -12.35 -4.05
CA PHE A 105 -7.47 -11.57 -4.94
C PHE A 105 -6.97 -10.29 -4.27
N ARG A 106 -7.85 -9.52 -3.62
CA ARG A 106 -7.48 -8.27 -2.94
C ARG A 106 -6.52 -8.55 -1.79
N THR A 107 -6.80 -9.55 -0.97
CA THR A 107 -5.90 -9.98 0.10
C THR A 107 -4.53 -10.31 -0.49
N GLU A 108 -4.44 -11.18 -1.50
CA GLU A 108 -3.18 -11.57 -2.13
C GLU A 108 -2.46 -10.39 -2.81
N ALA A 109 -3.20 -9.54 -3.52
CA ALA A 109 -2.67 -8.34 -4.17
C ALA A 109 -2.17 -7.30 -3.15
N LEU A 110 -2.65 -7.29 -1.91
CA LEU A 110 -2.17 -6.39 -0.85
C LEU A 110 -1.16 -7.06 0.09
N SER A 111 -1.12 -8.38 0.10
CA SER A 111 -0.17 -9.22 0.84
C SER A 111 1.14 -9.43 0.08
N GLY A 112 1.03 -9.56 -1.25
CA GLY A 112 2.04 -10.11 -2.16
C GLY A 112 2.84 -9.06 -2.90
N GLY A 113 3.69 -8.36 -2.17
CA GLY A 113 4.82 -7.63 -2.75
C GLY A 113 5.84 -7.48 -1.65
N ILE A 114 7.12 -7.64 -1.97
CA ILE A 114 8.20 -7.13 -1.13
C ILE A 114 7.91 -5.63 -0.99
N GLN A 115 7.15 -5.25 0.04
CA GLN A 115 6.97 -3.87 0.38
C GLN A 115 8.37 -3.42 0.73
N LYS A 116 8.94 -2.62 -0.18
CA LYS A 116 10.26 -2.02 0.00
C LYS A 116 10.22 -1.40 1.39
N TRP A 117 11.13 -1.83 2.26
CA TRP A 117 11.20 -1.25 3.59
C TRP A 117 11.40 0.25 3.40
N SER A 118 10.47 1.05 3.90
CA SER A 118 10.60 2.49 3.93
C SER A 118 11.40 2.88 5.18
N ILE A 119 12.22 3.92 5.05
CA ILE A 119 12.83 4.58 6.20
C ILE A 119 12.08 5.91 6.38
N GLU A 120 11.32 6.01 7.45
CA GLU A 120 10.56 7.19 7.80
C GLU A 120 11.15 7.84 9.05
N ARG A 121 11.20 9.17 9.07
CA ARG A 121 11.76 9.95 10.18
C ARG A 121 10.69 10.83 10.79
N TYR A 122 10.63 10.83 12.11
CA TYR A 122 9.61 11.49 12.91
C TYR A 122 10.22 12.24 14.08
N GLN A 123 9.50 13.26 14.55
CA GLN A 123 9.78 13.92 15.82
C GLN A 123 8.56 13.75 16.72
N ARG A 124 8.72 13.09 17.88
CA ARG A 124 7.60 12.72 18.76
C ARG A 124 7.92 13.03 20.21
N LEU A 125 6.92 13.52 20.93
CA LEU A 125 7.05 13.94 22.32
C LEU A 125 6.80 12.77 23.27
N LEU A 126 7.70 12.61 24.22
CA LEU A 126 7.48 11.80 25.41
C LEU A 126 6.45 12.49 26.32
N ASP A 127 5.72 11.67 27.06
CA ASP A 127 4.78 12.11 28.08
C ASP A 127 5.50 12.38 29.40
N VAL A 128 6.43 13.34 29.36
CA VAL A 128 7.23 13.77 30.51
C VAL A 128 7.64 15.24 30.36
N PRO A 129 7.75 16.01 31.46
CA PRO A 129 8.33 17.36 31.43
C PRO A 129 9.81 17.35 31.01
N SER A 130 10.29 18.42 30.39
CA SER A 130 11.67 18.50 29.87
C SER A 130 12.76 18.30 30.93
N ARG A 131 12.50 18.71 32.19
CA ARG A 131 13.44 18.53 33.31
C ARG A 131 13.62 17.06 33.73
N SER A 132 12.66 16.21 33.38
CA SER A 132 12.63 14.79 33.68
C SER A 132 12.80 13.95 32.41
N ALA A 133 13.25 14.57 31.31
CA ALA A 133 13.55 13.87 30.09
C ALA A 133 14.68 12.86 30.32
N PRO A 134 14.62 11.66 29.69
CA PRO A 134 15.70 10.70 29.79
C PRO A 134 17.04 11.28 29.29
N PRO A 135 18.17 10.68 29.69
CA PRO A 135 19.48 11.07 29.19
C PRO A 135 19.57 11.06 27.66
N ALA A 136 20.52 11.81 27.11
CA ALA A 136 20.82 11.74 25.69
C ALA A 136 21.28 10.31 25.32
N GLY A 137 20.83 9.80 24.19
CA GLY A 137 21.18 8.43 23.79
C GLY A 137 20.34 7.85 22.68
N LEU A 138 20.64 6.58 22.38
CA LEU A 138 19.88 5.72 21.48
C LEU A 138 18.98 4.81 22.29
N TYR A 139 17.73 4.73 21.86
CA TYR A 139 16.67 3.97 22.50
C TYR A 139 15.91 3.16 21.46
N ARG A 140 15.22 2.13 21.94
CA ARG A 140 14.19 1.42 21.17
C ARG A 140 12.84 2.08 21.41
N ILE A 141 11.93 1.87 20.48
CA ILE A 141 10.54 2.29 20.62
C ILE A 141 9.70 1.03 20.43
N ILE A 142 8.83 0.76 21.39
CA ILE A 142 7.97 -0.42 21.41
C ILE A 142 6.52 0.00 21.60
N THR A 143 5.60 -0.62 20.87
CA THR A 143 4.16 -0.47 21.11
C THR A 143 3.68 -1.73 21.82
N ASP A 144 2.99 -1.55 22.94
CA ASP A 144 2.40 -2.64 23.70
C ASP A 144 1.19 -3.21 22.92
N GLU A 145 1.14 -4.53 22.74
CA GLU A 145 0.05 -5.19 22.01
C GLU A 145 -1.29 -5.13 22.75
N GLY A 146 -1.28 -4.95 24.07
CA GLY A 146 -2.48 -4.89 24.91
C GLY A 146 -3.11 -3.50 24.92
N ASP A 147 -2.41 -2.51 25.46
CA ASP A 147 -2.97 -1.15 25.64
C ASP A 147 -2.70 -0.20 24.47
N GLY A 148 -1.93 -0.63 23.46
CA GLY A 148 -1.57 0.16 22.29
C GLY A 148 -0.65 1.34 22.61
N ARG A 149 -0.15 1.48 23.85
CA ARG A 149 0.75 2.58 24.22
C ARG A 149 2.12 2.35 23.63
N THR A 150 2.70 3.42 23.11
CA THR A 150 4.06 3.42 22.58
C THR A 150 5.02 3.96 23.63
N TRP A 151 6.10 3.22 23.87
CA TRP A 151 7.10 3.46 24.88
C TRP A 151 8.47 3.65 24.28
N LEU A 152 9.25 4.56 24.85
CA LEU A 152 10.70 4.56 24.74
C LEU A 152 11.25 3.49 25.68
N SER A 153 12.12 2.63 25.18
CA SER A 153 12.74 1.56 25.95
C SER A 153 14.24 1.48 25.75
N THR A 154 14.95 0.89 26.70
CA THR A 154 16.36 0.55 26.57
C THR A 154 16.57 -0.60 25.58
N ALA A 155 17.84 -0.91 25.28
CA ALA A 155 18.21 -2.02 24.38
C ALA A 155 17.81 -3.41 24.91
N ASP A 156 17.70 -3.56 26.23
CA ASP A 156 17.21 -4.74 26.96
C ASP A 156 15.69 -4.69 27.21
N TYR A 157 14.94 -3.87 26.46
CA TYR A 157 13.47 -3.77 26.50
C TYR A 157 12.87 -3.26 27.82
N ARG A 158 13.65 -2.61 28.67
CA ARG A 158 13.11 -1.94 29.86
C ARG A 158 12.44 -0.64 29.46
N ARG A 159 11.17 -0.47 29.82
CA ARG A 159 10.38 0.74 29.53
C ARG A 159 10.95 1.92 30.32
N VAL A 160 11.16 3.05 29.65
CA VAL A 160 11.70 4.28 30.25
C VAL A 160 10.58 5.31 30.41
N VAL A 161 9.96 5.75 29.31
CA VAL A 161 8.87 6.75 29.31
C VAL A 161 7.94 6.49 28.12
N ALA A 162 6.64 6.72 28.29
CA ALA A 162 5.65 6.62 27.21
C ALA A 162 5.69 7.83 26.26
N PHE A 163 5.24 7.66 25.02
CA PHE A 163 4.97 8.77 24.10
C PHE A 163 3.58 9.35 24.35
N ARG A 164 3.41 10.66 24.15
CA ARG A 164 2.09 11.34 24.30
C ARG A 164 1.01 10.79 23.36
N LYS A 165 1.41 10.28 22.20
CA LYS A 165 0.53 9.69 21.20
C LYS A 165 1.08 8.33 20.76
N PRO A 166 0.22 7.31 20.61
CA PRO A 166 0.66 6.00 20.17
C PRO A 166 1.01 5.99 18.67
N ALA A 167 1.91 5.09 18.31
CA ALA A 167 2.25 4.71 16.96
C ALA A 167 1.36 3.54 16.52
N LEU A 168 0.51 3.77 15.52
CA LEU A 168 -0.36 2.74 14.94
C LEU A 168 0.29 2.19 13.67
N ASP A 169 0.95 1.05 13.82
CA ASP A 169 1.62 0.36 12.72
C ASP A 169 0.87 -0.93 12.34
N PRO A 170 0.23 -1.00 11.17
CA PRO A 170 -0.52 -2.18 10.75
C PRO A 170 0.37 -3.36 10.36
N LYS A 171 1.69 -3.18 10.23
CA LYS A 171 2.63 -4.23 9.82
C LYS A 171 3.87 -4.25 10.73
N PRO A 172 4.57 -5.39 10.84
CA PRO A 172 5.81 -5.48 11.62
C PRO A 172 6.88 -4.50 11.10
N SER A 173 7.43 -3.70 12.02
CA SER A 173 8.46 -2.70 11.74
C SER A 173 9.44 -2.56 12.90
N LEU A 174 10.63 -2.03 12.59
CA LEU A 174 11.63 -1.67 13.58
C LEU A 174 11.57 -0.17 13.86
N PHE A 175 11.62 0.19 15.13
CA PHE A 175 11.69 1.59 15.54
C PHE A 175 12.91 1.85 16.42
N SER A 176 13.57 2.98 16.18
CA SER A 176 14.60 3.52 17.06
C SER A 176 14.33 4.98 17.37
N GLY A 177 14.77 5.43 18.54
CA GLY A 177 14.66 6.80 19.00
C GLY A 177 16.02 7.36 19.38
N HIS A 178 16.34 8.56 18.92
CA HIS A 178 17.48 9.31 19.40
C HIS A 178 17.01 10.53 20.21
N LEU A 179 17.45 10.60 21.46
CA LEU A 179 17.26 11.77 22.32
C LEU A 179 18.53 12.63 22.31
N PRO A 180 18.44 13.91 21.90
CA PRO A 180 19.58 14.82 21.94
C PRO A 180 19.93 15.31 23.36
N GLY A 181 19.06 15.07 24.36
CA GLY A 181 19.25 15.47 25.76
C GLY A 181 18.54 16.78 26.13
N GLY A 182 18.08 16.88 27.38
CA GLY A 182 17.42 18.09 27.91
C GLY A 182 16.05 18.41 27.28
N THR A 183 15.49 17.50 26.47
CA THR A 183 14.21 17.66 25.78
C THR A 183 13.44 16.34 25.75
N PRO A 184 12.09 16.37 25.85
CA PRO A 184 11.26 15.18 25.68
C PRO A 184 11.00 14.87 24.19
N LEU A 185 11.59 15.63 23.26
CA LEU A 185 11.43 15.42 21.82
C LEU A 185 12.41 14.35 21.31
N VAL A 186 11.86 13.22 20.86
CA VAL A 186 12.62 12.10 20.29
C VAL A 186 12.65 12.22 18.77
N ASN A 187 13.86 12.13 18.20
CA ASN A 187 14.03 11.87 16.77
C ASN A 187 13.85 10.38 16.53
N ALA A 188 12.67 9.97 16.06
CA ALA A 188 12.32 8.59 15.82
C ALA A 188 12.57 8.19 14.35
N VAL A 189 13.11 6.99 14.16
CA VAL A 189 13.27 6.36 12.84
C VAL A 189 12.44 5.08 12.84
N ARG A 190 11.60 4.93 11.83
CA ARG A 190 10.91 3.69 11.52
C ARG A 190 11.54 3.07 10.28
N VAL A 191 11.83 1.78 10.34
CA VAL A 191 12.23 0.97 9.20
C VAL A 191 11.24 -0.19 9.12
N GLY A 192 10.39 -0.20 8.11
CA GLY A 192 9.27 -1.14 8.12
C GLY A 192 8.49 -1.22 6.82
N ARG A 193 7.46 -2.07 6.82
CA ARG A 193 6.57 -2.26 5.67
C ARG A 193 5.28 -1.47 5.86
N GLY A 194 4.72 -0.93 4.79
CA GLY A 194 3.48 -0.16 4.85
C GLY A 194 3.62 1.20 5.53
N ASN A 195 2.50 1.88 5.74
CA ASN A 195 2.46 3.26 6.23
C ASN A 195 2.15 3.30 7.72
N LEU A 196 2.96 4.05 8.48
CA LEU A 196 2.70 4.34 9.88
C LEU A 196 1.67 5.46 10.05
N ARG A 197 0.72 5.28 10.97
CA ARG A 197 -0.07 6.40 11.51
C ARG A 197 0.45 6.75 12.90
N TRP A 198 1.21 7.84 13.00
CA TRP A 198 1.66 8.36 14.29
C TRP A 198 1.37 9.85 14.36
N PRO A 199 0.31 10.32 15.05
CA PRO A 199 0.01 11.73 15.11
C PRO A 199 1.08 12.49 15.89
N ARG A 200 1.30 13.76 15.52
CA ARG A 200 2.05 14.67 16.38
C ARG A 200 1.21 14.91 17.65
N ALA A 201 1.88 15.08 18.77
CA ALA A 201 1.24 15.78 19.87
C ALA A 201 1.24 17.24 19.45
N ASP A 202 0.09 17.77 19.04
CA ASP A 202 -0.07 19.21 18.86
C ASP A 202 0.40 19.92 20.14
N ALA A 203 1.04 21.08 19.96
CA ALA A 203 1.70 21.85 21.01
C ALA A 203 0.77 22.12 22.21
#